data_AF-A0A124EBX5-F1
#
_entry.id   AF-A0A124EBX5-F1
#
_cell.length_a   1.000
_cell.length_b   1.000
_cell.length_c   1.000
_cell.angle_alpha   90.00
_cell.angle_beta   90.00
_cell.angle_gamma   90.00
#
_symmetry.space_group_name_H-M   'P 1'
#
loop_
_entity.id
_entity.type
_entity.pdbx_description
1 polymer ?
#
loop_
_entity_poly.entity_id
_entity_poly.type
_entity_poly.pdbx_seq_one_letter_code
_entity_poly.pdbx_strand_id
1 'polypeptide(L)'
;MSCGRVPAAVPGGVPPVRRVTERQRRGADCVHCGVVLTPRTAVDLGRHDYKPDDWVDYHLSWWPRSCRSCHRCRTPHEGGPLMTDGKHAGPPSDKPWNPPPAPPSPDGSGPGR
;
A
#
# COMPACT_ATOMS: atom_id res chain seq x y z
N MET A 1 13.20 9.41 11.65
CA MET A 1 13.29 8.21 10.81
C MET A 1 13.32 8.65 9.36
N SER A 2 14.51 8.94 8.82
CA SER A 2 14.63 9.41 7.45
C SER A 2 14.53 8.23 6.50
N CYS A 3 13.61 8.31 5.54
CA CYS A 3 13.58 7.37 4.41
C CYS A 3 14.95 7.47 3.72
N GLY A 4 15.76 6.41 3.82
CA GLY A 4 17.08 6.37 3.19
C GLY A 4 16.96 6.75 1.72
N ARG A 5 17.81 7.65 1.26
CA ARG A 5 17.77 8.27 -0.07
C ARG A 5 17.71 7.18 -1.15
N VAL A 6 16.53 6.98 -1.71
CA VAL A 6 16.35 6.08 -2.86
C VAL A 6 16.63 6.89 -4.12
N PRO A 7 17.42 6.38 -5.09
CA PRO A 7 17.51 7.00 -6.41
C PRO A 7 16.11 7.15 -7.05
N ALA A 8 15.94 8.25 -7.77
CA ALA A 8 14.66 8.75 -8.29
C ALA A 8 13.81 7.68 -8.98
N ALA A 9 12.50 7.84 -8.80
CA ALA A 9 11.44 6.94 -9.20
C ALA A 9 11.60 6.40 -10.64
N VAL A 10 11.64 5.08 -10.74
CA VAL A 10 11.29 4.39 -11.99
C VAL A 10 9.77 4.50 -12.13
N PRO A 11 9.23 4.91 -13.29
CA PRO A 11 7.79 4.88 -13.52
C PRO A 11 7.29 3.44 -13.28
N GLY A 12 6.36 3.26 -12.33
CA GLY A 12 5.93 1.93 -11.85
C GLY A 12 6.43 1.51 -10.46
N GLY A 13 7.10 2.40 -9.71
CA GLY A 13 7.30 2.27 -8.26
C GLY A 13 8.32 1.25 -7.78
N VAL A 14 8.69 0.25 -8.59
CA VAL A 14 9.70 -0.78 -8.29
C VAL A 14 10.97 -0.62 -9.14
N PRO A 15 12.16 -1.00 -8.63
CA PRO A 15 13.38 -1.01 -9.43
C PRO A 15 13.30 -1.96 -10.64
N PRO A 16 14.09 -1.73 -11.70
CA PRO A 16 14.09 -2.61 -12.87
C PRO A 16 14.52 -4.02 -12.47
N VAL A 17 13.84 -5.06 -12.99
CA VAL A 17 14.06 -6.47 -12.60
C VAL A 17 15.51 -6.95 -12.82
N ARG A 18 16.23 -6.31 -13.74
CA ARG A 18 17.66 -6.58 -14.03
C ARG A 18 18.62 -5.99 -12.99
N ARG A 19 18.16 -5.02 -12.18
CA ARG A 19 18.96 -4.33 -11.16
C ARG A 19 18.72 -4.87 -9.75
N VAL A 20 17.89 -5.89 -9.60
CA VAL A 20 17.58 -6.53 -8.32
C VAL A 20 18.18 -7.94 -8.28
N THR A 21 18.52 -8.39 -7.07
CA THR A 21 19.06 -9.74 -6.86
C THR A 21 17.98 -10.80 -7.06
N GLU A 22 18.38 -12.05 -7.25
CA GLU A 22 17.44 -13.18 -7.34
C GLU A 22 16.55 -13.29 -6.10
N ARG A 23 17.11 -13.02 -4.92
CA ARG A 23 16.35 -13.03 -3.66
C ARG A 23 15.28 -11.94 -3.63
N GLN A 24 15.59 -10.75 -4.13
CA GLN A 24 14.61 -9.66 -4.27
C GLN A 24 13.53 -10.00 -5.30
N ARG A 25 13.89 -10.64 -6.43
CA ARG A 25 12.91 -11.09 -7.44
C ARG A 25 11.91 -12.10 -6.89
N ARG A 26 12.37 -13.00 -6.03
CA ARG A 26 11.54 -14.00 -5.34
C ARG A 26 10.78 -13.45 -4.13
N GLY A 27 10.95 -12.16 -3.80
CA GLY A 27 10.32 -11.55 -2.64
C GLY A 27 10.86 -12.06 -1.30
N ALA A 28 12.05 -12.67 -1.28
CA ALA A 28 12.74 -13.09 -0.05
C ALA A 28 13.41 -11.89 0.65
N ASP A 29 13.82 -10.88 -0.12
CA ASP A 29 14.41 -9.64 0.38
C ASP A 29 13.60 -8.45 -0.14
N CYS A 30 13.61 -7.34 0.61
CA CYS A 30 12.93 -6.11 0.20
C CYS A 30 13.49 -5.61 -1.14
N VAL A 31 12.60 -5.42 -2.11
CA VAL A 31 12.98 -4.96 -3.46
C VAL A 31 13.66 -3.57 -3.44
N HIS A 32 13.45 -2.79 -2.39
CA HIS A 32 13.98 -1.43 -2.28
C HIS A 32 15.26 -1.30 -1.46
N CYS A 33 15.38 -1.99 -0.33
CA CYS A 33 16.52 -1.84 0.58
C CYS A 33 17.28 -3.15 0.87
N GLY A 34 16.84 -4.27 0.30
CA GLY A 34 17.55 -5.55 0.39
C GLY A 34 17.46 -6.28 1.74
N VAL A 35 16.76 -5.74 2.74
CA VAL A 35 16.59 -6.44 4.03
C VAL A 35 15.81 -7.74 3.84
N VAL A 36 16.22 -8.79 4.54
CA VAL A 36 15.53 -10.09 4.53
C VAL A 36 14.11 -9.90 5.05
N LEU A 37 13.15 -10.42 4.30
CA LEU A 37 11.74 -10.38 4.65
C LEU A 37 11.32 -11.64 5.37
N THR A 38 10.37 -11.47 6.29
CA THR A 38 9.64 -12.59 6.88
C THR A 38 8.21 -12.58 6.33
N PRO A 39 7.49 -13.71 6.36
CA PRO A 39 6.09 -13.75 5.94
C PRO A 39 5.21 -12.72 6.67
N ARG A 40 5.55 -12.33 7.91
CA ARG A 40 4.81 -11.32 8.67
C ARG A 40 5.14 -9.87 8.29
N THR A 41 6.34 -9.60 7.76
CA THR A 41 6.84 -8.23 7.56
C THR A 41 6.87 -7.79 6.10
N ALA A 42 6.72 -8.75 5.18
CA ALA A 42 6.64 -8.49 3.76
C ALA A 42 5.30 -7.85 3.39
N VAL A 43 5.33 -6.85 2.52
CA VAL A 43 4.16 -6.31 1.84
C VAL A 43 4.29 -6.63 0.36
N ASP A 44 3.28 -7.28 -0.19
CA ASP A 44 3.21 -7.62 -1.60
C ASP A 44 2.91 -6.37 -2.43
N LEU A 45 3.67 -6.14 -3.49
CA LEU A 45 3.48 -4.99 -4.39
C LEU A 45 2.62 -5.34 -5.62
N GLY A 46 2.11 -6.57 -5.67
CA GLY A 46 1.36 -7.08 -6.80
C GLY A 46 2.24 -7.63 -7.91
N ARG A 47 1.60 -8.04 -9.00
CA ARG A 47 2.26 -8.56 -10.19
C ARG A 47 2.90 -7.41 -10.96
N HIS A 48 4.16 -7.58 -11.30
CA HIS A 48 4.88 -6.75 -12.24
C HIS A 48 5.27 -7.58 -13.46
N ASP A 49 5.11 -7.01 -14.64
CA ASP A 49 5.55 -7.61 -15.89
C ASP A 49 6.83 -6.91 -16.37
N TYR A 50 7.77 -7.72 -16.83
CA TYR A 50 8.99 -7.27 -17.45
C TYR A 50 9.08 -7.79 -18.88
N LYS A 51 9.18 -6.86 -19.82
CA LYS A 51 9.46 -7.11 -21.22
C LYS A 51 10.74 -6.36 -21.59
N PRO A 52 11.83 -7.03 -21.97
CA PRO A 52 12.97 -6.38 -22.60
C PRO A 52 12.58 -5.83 -23.97
N ASP A 53 13.04 -4.62 -24.31
CA ASP A 53 12.80 -4.03 -25.63
C ASP A 53 13.39 -4.88 -26.77
N ASP A 54 14.52 -5.54 -26.51
CA ASP A 54 15.26 -6.31 -27.50
C ASP A 54 14.68 -7.72 -27.76
N TRP A 55 13.72 -8.20 -26.97
CA TRP A 55 13.23 -9.58 -27.00
C TRP A 55 11.70 -9.60 -27.16
N VAL A 56 11.25 -9.82 -28.40
CA VAL A 56 9.82 -9.70 -28.78
C VAL A 56 8.91 -10.66 -28.00
N ASP A 57 9.42 -11.86 -27.69
CA ASP A 57 8.62 -12.96 -27.09
C ASP A 57 8.95 -13.22 -25.61
N TYR A 58 9.87 -12.47 -25.01
CA TYR A 58 10.24 -12.70 -23.61
C TYR A 58 9.39 -11.85 -22.66
N HIS A 59 8.51 -12.53 -21.94
CA HIS A 59 7.67 -11.94 -20.90
C HIS A 59 7.96 -12.62 -19.56
N LEU A 60 8.41 -11.84 -18.58
CA LEU A 60 8.63 -12.31 -17.22
C LEU A 60 7.67 -11.60 -16.27
N SER A 61 6.77 -12.36 -15.65
CA SER A 61 5.97 -11.88 -14.53
C SER A 61 6.68 -12.18 -13.21
N TRP A 62 6.65 -11.23 -12.28
CA TRP A 62 7.25 -11.37 -10.96
C TRP A 62 6.43 -10.63 -9.89
N TRP A 63 6.58 -11.05 -8.63
CA TRP A 63 5.80 -10.55 -7.48
C TRP A 63 6.75 -9.96 -6.43
N PRO A 64 7.27 -8.74 -6.66
CA PRO A 64 8.17 -8.10 -5.72
C PRO A 64 7.49 -7.81 -4.39
N ARG A 65 8.29 -7.87 -3.32
CA ARG A 65 7.85 -7.54 -1.96
C ARG A 65 8.70 -6.42 -1.37
N SER A 66 8.08 -5.63 -0.50
CA SER A 66 8.76 -4.56 0.25
C SER A 66 8.66 -4.79 1.75
N CYS A 67 9.56 -4.19 2.52
CA CYS A 67 9.35 -4.06 3.96
C CYS A 67 8.36 -2.92 4.24
N ARG A 68 7.66 -2.99 5.37
CA ARG A 68 6.64 -1.99 5.77
C ARG A 68 7.17 -0.54 5.74
N SER A 69 8.43 -0.33 6.14
CA SER A 69 9.05 1.00 6.14
C SER A 69 9.20 1.56 4.72
N CYS A 70 9.71 0.76 3.78
CA CYS A 70 9.84 1.19 2.38
C CYS A 70 8.49 1.34 1.70
N HIS A 71 7.51 0.49 2.04
CA HIS A 71 6.15 0.63 1.53
C HIS A 71 5.56 1.98 1.94
N ARG A 72 5.59 2.33 3.23
CA ARG A 72 5.05 3.61 3.75
C ARG A 72 5.74 4.84 3.15
N CYS A 73 7.06 4.78 2.94
CA CYS A 73 7.80 5.89 2.32
C CYS A 73 7.44 6.11 0.83
N ARG A 74 6.78 5.15 0.17
CA ARG A 74 6.55 5.16 -1.29
C ARG A 74 5.10 5.13 -1.69
N THR A 75 4.21 4.69 -0.80
CA THR A 75 2.79 4.93 -0.98
C THR A 75 2.57 6.43 -0.97
N PRO A 76 1.99 7.01 -2.04
CA PRO A 76 1.39 8.32 -1.91
C PRO A 76 0.40 8.22 -0.74
N HIS A 77 0.55 9.10 0.25
CA HIS A 77 -0.59 9.34 1.13
C HIS A 77 -1.71 9.80 0.22
N GLU A 78 -2.81 9.03 0.17
CA GLU A 78 -4.07 9.47 -0.40
C GLU A 78 -4.64 10.61 0.46
N GLY A 79 -3.99 11.75 0.34
CA GLY A 79 -4.27 13.02 0.95
C GLY A 79 -3.62 14.03 0.04
N GLY A 80 -4.45 14.72 -0.76
CA GLY A 80 -4.06 15.60 -1.86
C GLY A 80 -3.11 16.74 -1.46
N PRO A 81 -2.76 17.63 -2.42
CA PRO A 81 -1.84 18.72 -2.15
C PRO A 81 -2.31 19.52 -0.94
N LEU A 82 -1.42 19.54 0.05
CA LEU A 82 -1.42 20.40 1.21
C LEU A 82 -1.84 21.82 0.78
N MET A 83 -3.06 22.22 1.15
CA MET A 83 -3.39 23.63 1.20
C MET A 83 -2.43 24.28 2.19
N THR A 84 -1.58 25.16 1.67
CA THR A 84 -0.71 26.04 2.44
C THR A 84 -1.57 27.01 3.25
N ASP A 85 -1.18 27.22 4.51
CA ASP A 85 -1.56 28.33 5.40
C ASP A 85 -3.05 28.62 5.59
N GLY A 86 -3.62 28.04 6.66
CA GLY A 86 -4.99 28.34 7.09
C GLY A 86 -5.33 27.84 8.48
N LYS A 87 -4.60 28.32 9.50
CA LYS A 87 -5.07 28.59 10.87
C LYS A 87 -6.43 27.96 11.26
N HIS A 88 -6.42 26.77 11.85
CA HIS A 88 -7.44 26.35 12.82
C HIS A 88 -6.80 25.47 13.90
N ALA A 89 -6.26 26.12 14.94
CA ALA A 89 -6.23 25.51 16.26
C ALA A 89 -7.67 25.54 16.79
N GLY A 90 -8.37 24.41 16.65
CA GLY A 90 -9.58 24.12 17.42
C GLY A 90 -9.29 22.90 18.29
N PRO A 91 -9.67 22.88 19.58
CA PRO A 91 -9.48 21.70 20.42
C PRO A 91 -10.24 20.49 19.82
N PRO A 92 -9.80 19.26 20.10
CA PRO A 92 -10.54 18.08 19.68
C PRO A 92 -11.96 18.14 20.24
N SER A 93 -12.95 18.00 19.35
CA SER A 93 -14.36 17.98 19.74
C SER A 93 -14.63 16.65 20.46
N ASP A 94 -14.66 16.70 21.80
CA ASP A 94 -15.06 15.62 22.72
C ASP A 94 -16.55 15.26 22.61
N LYS A 95 -17.13 15.23 21.41
CA LYS A 95 -18.53 14.81 21.25
C LYS A 95 -18.60 13.28 21.29
N PRO A 96 -19.33 12.68 22.25
CA PRO A 96 -19.53 11.24 22.27
C PRO A 96 -20.26 10.80 21.00
N TRP A 97 -19.85 9.66 20.47
CA TRP A 97 -20.47 9.06 19.29
C TRP A 97 -21.95 8.77 19.55
N ASN A 98 -22.83 9.25 18.66
CA ASN A 98 -24.24 8.93 18.68
C ASN A 98 -24.50 7.84 17.62
N PRO A 99 -24.97 6.64 18.01
CA PRO A 99 -25.30 5.60 17.05
C PRO A 99 -26.39 6.05 16.08
N PRO A 100 -26.40 5.54 14.83
CA PRO A 100 -27.58 5.62 13.99
C PRO A 100 -28.78 4.91 14.66
N PRO A 101 -30.03 5.35 14.40
CA PRO A 101 -31.21 4.71 14.95
C PRO A 101 -31.30 3.24 14.46
N ALA A 102 -31.77 2.36 15.34
CA ALA A 102 -31.98 0.96 15.00
C ALA A 102 -33.00 0.83 13.85
N PRO A 103 -32.86 -0.17 12.96
CA PRO A 103 -33.88 -0.47 11.97
C PRO A 103 -35.21 -0.83 12.66
N PRO A 104 -36.37 -0.56 12.02
CA PRO A 104 -37.65 -0.96 12.57
C PRO A 104 -37.69 -2.49 12.73
N SER A 105 -38.10 -2.95 13.91
CA SER A 105 -38.32 -4.37 14.17
C SER A 105 -39.32 -4.95 13.17
N PRO A 106 -39.13 -6.19 12.68
CA PRO A 106 -40.18 -6.86 11.92
C PRO A 106 -41.36 -7.11 12.86
N ASP A 107 -42.51 -6.51 12.55
CA ASP A 107 -43.76 -6.75 13.25
C ASP A 107 -44.02 -8.26 13.35
N GLY A 108 -44.07 -8.73 14.60
CA GLY A 108 -44.40 -10.10 14.91
C GLY A 108 -45.84 -10.41 14.52
N SER A 109 -46.03 -11.65 14.06
CA SER A 109 -47.16 -12.50 14.40
C SER A 109 -48.56 -11.87 14.29
N GLY A 110 -49.19 -12.06 13.14
CA GLY A 110 -50.63 -11.89 13.01
C GLY A 110 -51.39 -12.82 13.98
N PRO A 111 -52.50 -12.37 14.57
CA PRO A 111 -53.36 -13.22 15.38
C PRO A 111 -54.14 -14.18 14.48
N GLY A 112 -54.24 -15.43 14.92
CA GLY A 112 -54.99 -16.46 14.22
C GLY A 112 -56.47 -16.12 14.06
N ARG A 113 -57.04 -16.67 12.98
CA ARG A 113 -58.43 -17.11 12.85
C ARG A 113 -58.47 -18.33 11.95
#